data_AF-A0A316HC54-F1
#
_entry.id   AF-A0A316HC54-F1
#
_cell.length_a   1.000
_cell.length_b   1.000
_cell.length_c   1.000
_cell.angle_alpha   90.00
_cell.angle_beta   90.00
_cell.angle_gamma   90.00
#
_symmetry.space_group_name_H-M   'P 1'
#
loop_
_entity.id
_entity.type
_entity.pdbx_description
1 polymer ?
#
loop_
_entity_poly.entity_id
_entity_poly.type
_entity_poly.pdbx_seq_one_letter_code
_entity_poly.pdbx_strand_id
1 'polypeptide(L)'
;MIKNSKQAAITKVKLEQLKQDFDQFQKTQQGILNPIRYKLGVKSFEGLINDLAGQLERYEQLIQRPVNLFSGFKLVDLTELLTQVRLAKDMSQKMLAEKIGVQEQQIQRYEQDDYTKASWSRIIEVYHALGLDIALVPFNVSKTVKPTGSVKLAQSNKWSVPTTINRDSIESARRTTKEVKSLFKFSV
;
A
#
# COMPACT_ATOMS: atom_id res chain seq x y z
N MET A 1 10.16 11.12 -3.48
CA MET A 1 8.97 11.89 -3.09
C MET A 1 9.41 13.19 -2.43
N ILE A 2 8.80 14.32 -2.79
CA ILE A 2 9.12 15.64 -2.25
C ILE A 2 8.26 15.88 -0.99
N LYS A 3 8.90 16.19 0.14
CA LYS A 3 8.27 16.27 1.48
C LYS A 3 8.18 17.69 2.04
N ASN A 4 8.81 18.67 1.40
CA ASN A 4 8.92 20.05 1.90
C ASN A 4 9.02 21.05 0.74
N SER A 5 8.56 22.28 0.95
CA SER A 5 8.71 23.41 0.02
C SER A 5 10.16 23.67 -0.36
N LYS A 6 11.11 23.52 0.57
CA LYS A 6 12.54 23.64 0.27
C LYS A 6 13.01 22.54 -0.69
N GLN A 7 12.53 21.31 -0.49
CA GLN A 7 12.84 20.20 -1.41
C GLN A 7 12.18 20.44 -2.78
N ALA A 8 10.96 20.96 -2.81
CA ALA A 8 10.28 21.32 -4.05
C ALA A 8 11.06 22.39 -4.84
N ALA A 9 11.53 23.44 -4.17
CA ALA A 9 12.34 24.48 -4.80
C ALA A 9 13.66 23.93 -5.38
N ILE A 10 14.38 23.08 -4.63
CA ILE A 10 15.60 22.43 -5.11
C ILE A 10 15.30 21.53 -6.32
N THR A 11 14.22 20.76 -6.26
CA THR A 11 13.83 19.87 -7.37
C THR A 11 13.44 20.65 -8.62
N LYS A 12 12.77 21.81 -8.48
CA LYS A 12 12.50 22.71 -9.62
C LYS A 12 13.78 23.16 -10.31
N VAL A 13 14.77 23.62 -9.53
CA VAL A 13 16.07 24.04 -10.10
C VAL A 13 16.76 22.87 -10.81
N LYS A 14 16.78 21.69 -10.20
CA LYS A 14 17.37 20.48 -10.81
C LYS A 14 16.66 20.06 -12.09
N LEU A 15 15.34 20.17 -12.14
CA LEU A 15 14.55 19.84 -13.32
C LEU A 15 14.86 20.79 -14.47
N GLU A 16 15.02 22.09 -14.20
CA GLU A 16 15.43 23.06 -15.21
C GLU A 16 16.86 22.81 -15.72
N GLN A 17 17.81 22.49 -14.84
CA GLN A 17 19.17 22.08 -15.24
C GLN A 17 19.13 20.83 -16.13
N LEU A 18 18.34 19.82 -15.76
CA LEU A 18 18.27 18.57 -16.51
C LEU A 18 17.62 18.76 -17.90
N LYS A 19 16.69 19.71 -18.05
CA LYS A 19 16.19 20.13 -19.36
C LYS A 19 17.26 20.80 -20.21
N GLN A 20 18.07 21.68 -19.62
CA GLN A 20 19.17 22.34 -20.33
C GLN A 20 20.22 21.33 -20.80
N ASP A 21 20.58 20.37 -19.94
CA ASP A 21 21.49 19.28 -20.28
C ASP A 21 20.91 18.40 -21.41
N PHE A 22 19.61 18.15 -21.39
CA PHE A 22 18.93 17.39 -22.44
C PHE A 22 18.95 18.13 -23.79
N ASP A 23 18.69 19.44 -23.81
CA ASP A 23 18.79 20.27 -25.01
C ASP A 23 20.23 20.29 -25.57
N GLN A 24 21.23 20.40 -24.69
CA GLN A 24 22.63 20.35 -25.09
C GLN A 24 23.03 18.96 -25.62
N PHE A 25 22.54 17.89 -24.99
CA PHE A 25 22.73 16.52 -25.45
C PHE A 25 22.15 16.33 -26.84
N GLN A 26 20.90 16.76 -27.09
CA GLN A 26 20.29 16.66 -28.41
C GLN A 26 21.11 17.39 -29.48
N LYS A 27 21.55 18.63 -29.23
CA LYS A 27 22.32 19.43 -30.20
C LYS A 27 23.71 18.86 -30.48
N THR A 28 24.39 18.36 -29.44
CA THR A 28 25.80 17.92 -29.57
C THR A 28 25.90 16.50 -30.11
N GLN A 29 24.96 15.64 -29.76
CA GLN A 29 25.08 14.20 -29.97
C GLN A 29 24.28 13.67 -31.17
N GLN A 30 23.43 14.51 -31.76
CA GLN A 30 22.67 14.18 -32.97
C GLN A 30 23.61 14.02 -34.17
N GLY A 31 23.63 12.82 -34.76
CA GLY A 31 24.48 12.48 -35.90
C GLY A 31 25.91 12.04 -35.54
N ILE A 32 26.37 12.24 -34.29
CA ILE A 32 27.70 11.81 -33.83
C ILE A 32 27.65 10.40 -33.23
N LEU A 33 26.63 10.12 -32.41
CA LEU A 33 26.45 8.80 -31.80
C LEU A 33 25.74 7.82 -32.72
N ASN A 34 26.04 6.53 -32.50
CA ASN A 34 25.26 5.44 -33.08
C ASN A 34 23.75 5.65 -32.78
N PRO A 35 22.85 5.47 -33.77
CA PRO A 35 21.42 5.71 -33.63
C PRO A 35 20.78 5.07 -32.40
N ILE A 36 21.22 3.87 -32.02
CA ILE A 36 20.69 3.15 -30.85
C ILE A 36 21.08 3.87 -29.55
N ARG A 37 22.34 4.32 -29.44
CA ARG A 37 22.84 5.01 -28.24
C ARG A 37 22.22 6.39 -28.08
N TYR A 38 22.02 7.11 -29.18
CA TYR A 38 21.32 8.39 -29.17
C TYR A 38 19.88 8.21 -28.67
N LYS A 39 19.14 7.25 -29.23
CA LYS A 39 17.75 6.96 -28.82
C LYS A 39 17.63 6.52 -27.37
N LEU A 40 18.60 5.74 -26.88
CA LEU A 40 18.65 5.34 -25.47
C LEU A 40 18.89 6.55 -24.55
N GLY A 41 19.85 7.41 -24.90
CA GLY A 41 20.13 8.64 -24.16
C GLY A 41 18.89 9.53 -24.07
N VAL A 42 18.22 9.76 -25.20
CA VAL A 42 16.97 10.53 -25.25
C VAL A 42 15.91 9.95 -24.31
N LYS A 43 15.64 8.65 -24.40
CA LYS A 43 14.66 7.99 -23.52
C LYS A 43 15.03 8.06 -22.04
N SER A 44 16.32 8.01 -21.72
CA SER A 44 16.80 8.12 -20.33
C SER A 44 16.52 9.52 -19.76
N PHE A 45 16.81 10.58 -20.53
CA PHE A 45 16.49 11.94 -20.13
C PHE A 45 14.97 12.14 -19.98
N GLU A 46 14.18 11.70 -20.95
CA GLU A 46 12.71 11.76 -20.88
C GLU A 46 12.17 11.09 -19.61
N GLY A 47 12.67 9.90 -19.28
CA GLY A 47 12.28 9.19 -18.04
C GLY A 47 12.60 9.99 -16.78
N LEU A 48 13.82 10.52 -16.67
CA LEU A 48 14.24 11.32 -15.52
C LEU A 48 13.46 12.64 -15.39
N ILE A 49 13.17 13.31 -16.51
CA ILE A 49 12.34 14.51 -16.54
C ILE A 49 10.93 14.18 -16.05
N ASN A 50 10.33 13.13 -16.59
CA ASN A 50 8.98 12.71 -16.22
C ASN A 50 8.87 12.32 -14.74
N ASP A 51 9.88 11.63 -14.20
CA ASP A 51 9.90 11.25 -12.78
C ASP A 51 9.98 12.48 -11.86
N LEU A 52 10.85 13.44 -12.16
CA LEU A 52 10.98 14.67 -11.36
C LEU A 52 9.77 15.58 -11.51
N ALA A 53 9.24 15.72 -12.72
CA ALA A 53 8.03 16.49 -13.01
C ALA A 53 6.82 15.90 -12.28
N GLY A 54 6.62 14.57 -12.36
CA GLY A 54 5.53 13.89 -11.67
C GLY A 54 5.65 13.96 -10.15
N GLN A 55 6.85 13.99 -9.59
CA GLN A 55 7.03 14.23 -8.16
C GLN A 55 6.64 15.66 -7.74
N LEU A 56 6.95 16.66 -8.57
CA LEU A 56 6.55 18.05 -8.34
C LEU A 56 5.04 18.24 -8.46
N GLU A 57 4.43 17.66 -9.50
CA GLU A 57 2.99 17.75 -9.73
C GLU A 57 2.21 17.12 -8.56
N ARG A 58 2.61 15.93 -8.09
CA ARG A 58 2.00 15.30 -6.91
C ARG A 58 2.11 16.20 -5.67
N TYR A 59 3.27 16.83 -5.45
CA TYR A 59 3.45 17.76 -4.34
C TYR A 59 2.55 19.00 -4.46
N GLU A 60 2.43 19.58 -5.66
CA GLU A 60 1.57 20.74 -5.91
C GLU A 60 0.09 20.41 -5.76
N GLN A 61 -0.34 19.23 -6.23
CA GLN A 61 -1.71 18.74 -6.06
C GLN A 61 -2.09 18.55 -4.59
N LEU A 62 -1.15 18.05 -3.76
CA LEU A 62 -1.37 17.87 -2.32
C LEU A 62 -1.57 19.21 -1.59
N ILE A 63 -0.93 20.29 -2.04
CA ILE A 63 -1.04 21.62 -1.42
C ILE A 63 -2.28 22.38 -1.94
N GLN A 64 -2.56 22.29 -3.24
CA GLN A 64 -3.61 23.11 -3.86
C GLN A 64 -5.02 22.57 -3.67
N ARG A 65 -5.17 21.28 -3.35
CA ARG A 65 -6.47 20.68 -3.03
C ARG A 65 -6.33 19.90 -1.74
N PRO A 66 -7.18 20.16 -0.72
CA PRO A 66 -7.43 19.17 0.33
C PRO A 66 -8.22 18.03 -0.33
N VAL A 67 -7.52 17.16 -1.06
CA VAL A 67 -8.13 16.03 -1.75
C VAL A 67 -8.72 15.13 -0.66
N ASN A 68 -9.94 14.63 -0.88
CA ASN A 68 -10.53 13.53 -0.13
C ASN A 68 -9.65 12.27 -0.29
N LEU A 69 -8.49 12.23 0.38
CA LEU A 69 -7.46 11.18 0.34
C LEU A 69 -7.88 9.93 1.12
N PHE A 70 -9.17 9.69 1.36
CA PHE A 70 -9.60 8.81 2.44
C PHE A 70 -10.19 7.47 2.01
N SER A 71 -10.19 7.12 0.71
CA SER A 71 -10.69 5.81 0.27
C SER A 71 -9.60 4.94 -0.37
N GLY A 72 -9.13 3.91 0.34
CA GLY A 72 -8.46 2.75 -0.27
C GLY A 72 -6.96 2.57 -0.02
N PHE A 73 -6.36 3.27 0.94
CA PHE A 73 -4.94 3.10 1.25
C PHE A 73 -4.64 1.78 1.98
N LYS A 74 -3.52 1.14 1.63
CA LYS A 74 -3.03 -0.02 2.36
C LYS A 74 -2.38 0.45 3.65
N LEU A 75 -2.40 -0.38 4.69
CA LEU A 75 -1.73 -0.09 5.97
C LEU A 75 -0.23 0.22 5.79
N VAL A 76 0.39 -0.33 4.75
CA VAL A 76 1.80 -0.10 4.38
C VAL A 76 2.06 1.34 3.98
N ASP A 77 1.06 2.03 3.43
CA ASP A 77 1.19 3.42 2.95
C ASP A 77 0.86 4.44 4.06
N LEU A 78 0.57 3.97 5.28
CA LEU A 78 0.17 4.82 6.40
C LEU A 78 1.23 5.87 6.75
N THR A 79 2.51 5.49 6.73
CA THR A 79 3.59 6.42 7.12
C THR A 79 3.80 7.52 6.08
N GLU A 80 3.68 7.19 4.79
CA GLU A 80 3.69 8.16 3.71
C GLU A 80 2.47 9.09 3.79
N LEU A 81 1.30 8.52 4.11
CA LEU A 81 0.05 9.26 4.29
C LEU A 81 0.17 10.33 5.38
N LEU A 82 0.85 10.07 6.50
CA LEU A 82 1.04 11.07 7.56
C LEU A 82 1.76 12.33 7.02
N THR A 83 2.81 12.14 6.21
CA THR A 83 3.53 13.26 5.59
C THR A 83 2.66 13.98 4.57
N GLN A 84 1.90 13.25 3.76
CA GLN A 84 0.98 13.85 2.78
C GLN A 84 -0.12 14.68 3.44
N VAL A 85 -0.75 14.15 4.51
CA VAL A 85 -1.78 14.86 5.27
C VAL A 85 -1.20 16.11 5.92
N ARG A 86 0.01 16.03 6.50
CA ARG A 86 0.68 17.20 7.07
C ARG A 86 0.83 18.31 6.02
N LEU A 87 1.29 17.94 4.83
CA LEU A 87 1.45 18.88 3.70
C LEU A 87 0.12 19.46 3.24
N ALA A 88 -0.91 18.63 3.10
CA ALA A 88 -2.23 19.06 2.68
C ALA A 88 -2.92 20.00 3.70
N LYS A 89 -2.52 19.93 4.98
CA LYS A 89 -2.98 20.85 6.04
C LYS A 89 -2.09 22.08 6.20
N ASP A 90 -1.12 22.30 5.31
CA ASP A 90 -0.10 23.35 5.41
C ASP A 90 0.60 23.40 6.78
N MET A 91 0.71 22.24 7.45
CA MET A 91 1.29 22.16 8.78
C MET A 91 2.82 22.05 8.67
N SER A 92 3.58 22.96 9.25
CA SER A 92 5.04 22.86 9.27
C SER A 92 5.51 21.76 10.23
N GLN A 93 6.73 21.25 10.01
CA GLN A 93 7.34 20.25 10.90
C GLN A 93 7.48 20.79 12.33
N LYS A 94 7.75 22.10 12.48
CA LYS A 94 7.79 22.78 13.77
C LYS A 94 6.43 22.78 14.46
N MET A 95 5.35 23.12 13.75
CA MET A 95 3.99 23.10 14.33
C MET A 95 3.57 21.69 14.75
N LEU A 96 3.93 20.66 13.96
CA LEU A 96 3.68 19.27 14.33
C LEU A 96 4.48 18.88 15.59
N ALA A 97 5.75 19.30 15.67
CA ALA A 97 6.61 19.05 16.81
C ALA A 97 6.09 19.69 18.10
N GLU A 98 5.65 20.94 18.03
CA GLU A 98 5.01 21.67 19.14
C GLU A 98 3.74 20.97 19.62
N LYS A 99 2.91 20.46 18.69
CA LYS A 99 1.66 19.77 19.02
C LYS A 99 1.86 18.43 19.72
N ILE A 100 2.96 17.73 19.44
CA ILE A 100 3.31 16.43 20.04
C ILE A 100 4.26 16.59 21.25
N GLY A 101 4.80 17.80 21.47
CA GLY A 101 5.75 18.07 22.55
C GLY A 101 7.16 17.51 22.28
N VAL A 102 7.58 17.47 21.02
CA VAL A 102 8.92 16.98 20.62
C VAL A 102 9.72 18.09 19.94
N GLN A 103 11.02 17.88 19.80
CA GLN A 103 11.87 18.81 19.04
C GLN A 103 11.62 18.65 17.53
N GLU A 104 11.72 19.75 16.79
CA GLU A 104 11.54 19.77 15.33
C GLU A 104 12.47 18.78 14.62
N GLN A 105 13.73 18.69 15.05
CA GLN A 105 14.70 17.73 14.50
C GLN A 105 14.21 16.28 14.60
N GLN A 106 13.43 15.95 15.62
CA GLN A 106 12.89 14.60 15.78
C GLN A 106 11.83 14.28 14.73
N ILE A 107 10.96 15.25 14.41
CA ILE A 107 9.98 15.12 13.32
C ILE A 107 10.68 15.04 11.97
N GLN A 108 11.72 15.84 11.75
CA GLN A 108 12.54 15.76 10.54
C GLN A 108 13.15 14.36 10.36
N ARG A 109 13.69 13.76 11.43
CA ARG A 109 14.22 12.39 11.39
C ARG A 109 13.15 11.35 11.10
N TYR A 110 11.97 11.48 11.68
CA TYR A 110 10.86 10.58 11.39
C TYR A 110 10.41 10.67 9.94
N GLU A 111 10.26 11.88 9.40
CA GLU A 111 9.90 12.05 7.99
C GLU A 111 11.02 11.65 7.04
N GLN A 112 12.29 11.73 7.42
CA GLN A 112 13.41 11.24 6.60
C GLN A 112 13.38 9.74 6.41
N ASP A 113 13.15 8.99 7.49
CA ASP A 113 13.13 7.52 7.50
C ASP A 113 11.70 6.94 7.26
N ASP A 114 10.76 7.74 6.76
CA ASP A 114 9.35 7.34 6.53
C ASP A 114 8.70 6.67 7.75
N TYR A 115 8.99 7.18 8.94
CA TYR A 115 8.54 6.68 10.24
C TYR A 115 8.89 5.21 10.52
N THR A 116 9.75 4.57 9.72
CA THR A 116 10.11 3.13 9.86
C THR A 116 10.72 2.80 11.23
N LYS A 117 11.44 3.75 11.83
CA LYS A 117 12.07 3.61 13.16
C LYS A 117 11.26 4.25 14.29
N ALA A 118 10.11 4.87 13.98
CA ALA A 118 9.26 5.45 14.99
C ALA A 118 8.51 4.34 15.73
N SER A 119 8.34 4.49 17.05
CA SER A 119 7.49 3.57 17.80
C SER A 119 6.04 3.70 17.32
N TRP A 120 5.27 2.62 17.43
CA TRP A 120 3.84 2.64 17.13
C TRP A 120 3.08 3.71 17.92
N SER A 121 3.44 3.91 19.20
CA SER A 121 2.89 4.98 20.03
C SER A 121 3.13 6.38 19.43
N ARG A 122 4.33 6.62 18.90
CA ARG A 122 4.68 7.90 18.26
C ARG A 122 3.92 8.12 16.97
N ILE A 123 3.68 7.06 16.20
CA ILE A 123 2.84 7.12 15.00
C ILE A 123 1.41 7.52 15.35
N ILE A 124 0.84 6.94 16.42
CA ILE A 124 -0.49 7.30 16.93
C ILE A 124 -0.55 8.76 17.42
N GLU A 125 0.47 9.24 18.14
CA GLU A 125 0.56 10.63 18.57
C GLU A 125 0.57 11.60 17.38
N VAL A 126 1.39 11.32 16.37
CA VAL A 126 1.46 12.12 15.12
C VAL A 126 0.11 12.11 14.42
N TYR A 127 -0.51 10.94 14.34
CA TYR A 127 -1.80 10.75 13.72
C TYR A 127 -2.91 11.57 14.40
N HIS A 128 -2.99 11.56 15.73
CA HIS A 128 -3.93 12.40 16.48
C HIS A 128 -3.60 13.88 16.36
N ALA A 129 -2.32 14.25 16.36
CA ALA A 129 -1.89 15.62 16.13
C ALA A 129 -2.29 16.13 14.74
N LEU A 130 -2.32 15.26 13.74
CA LEU A 130 -2.82 15.56 12.41
C LEU A 130 -4.35 15.59 12.33
N GLY A 131 -5.09 15.18 13.37
CA GLY A 131 -6.55 15.21 13.39
C GLY A 131 -7.16 14.33 12.29
N LEU A 132 -6.64 13.12 12.18
CA LEU A 132 -7.14 12.07 11.29
C LEU A 132 -8.06 11.14 12.09
N ASP A 133 -9.08 10.58 11.40
CA ASP A 133 -9.94 9.51 11.93
C ASP A 133 -9.82 8.24 11.04
N ILE A 134 -9.57 7.07 11.64
CA ILE A 134 -9.33 5.81 10.95
C ILE A 134 -10.66 5.08 11.03
N ALA A 135 -11.33 4.97 9.90
CA ALA A 135 -12.42 4.04 9.73
C ALA A 135 -11.86 2.76 9.09
N LEU A 136 -11.86 1.66 9.85
CA LEU A 136 -11.63 0.34 9.27
C LEU A 136 -12.87 -0.04 8.45
N VAL A 137 -12.77 0.13 7.13
CA VAL A 137 -13.81 -0.33 6.21
C VAL A 137 -13.67 -1.84 6.01
N PRO A 138 -14.74 -2.64 6.16
CA PRO A 138 -14.67 -4.07 5.90
C PRO A 138 -14.30 -4.31 4.43
N PHE A 139 -13.22 -5.06 4.21
CA PHE A 139 -12.83 -5.50 2.88
C PHE A 139 -13.82 -6.57 2.40
N ASN A 140 -14.83 -6.14 1.64
CA ASN A 140 -15.72 -7.08 0.96
C ASN A 140 -14.95 -7.73 -0.18
N VAL A 141 -14.50 -8.97 0.03
CA VAL A 141 -13.98 -9.82 -1.04
C VAL A 141 -15.15 -10.16 -1.95
N SER A 142 -15.43 -9.30 -2.93
CA SER A 142 -16.25 -9.69 -4.07
C SER A 142 -15.44 -10.68 -4.90
N LYS A 143 -15.41 -11.96 -4.48
CA LYS A 143 -15.07 -13.06 -5.38
C LYS A 143 -16.19 -13.15 -6.42
N THR A 144 -16.23 -12.23 -7.37
CA THR A 144 -16.82 -12.50 -8.68
C THR A 144 -15.71 -13.06 -9.55
N VAL A 145 -15.20 -14.24 -9.15
CA VAL A 145 -14.67 -15.15 -10.16
C VAL A 145 -15.88 -15.56 -10.97
N LYS A 146 -16.13 -14.88 -12.10
CA LYS A 146 -16.93 -15.49 -13.15
C LYS A 146 -16.24 -16.83 -13.42
N PRO A 147 -16.91 -17.98 -13.28
CA PRO A 147 -16.31 -19.23 -13.73
C PRO A 147 -16.14 -19.10 -15.25
N THR A 148 -14.94 -18.73 -15.68
CA THR A 148 -14.52 -18.84 -17.08
C THR A 148 -14.42 -20.33 -17.35
N GLY A 149 -15.49 -20.85 -17.93
CA GLY A 149 -15.74 -22.27 -18.04
C GLY A 149 -17.04 -22.57 -17.30
N SER A 150 -18.09 -22.80 -18.08
CA SER A 150 -19.23 -23.59 -17.65
C SER A 150 -18.70 -24.94 -17.17
N VAL A 151 -18.34 -25.04 -15.90
CA VAL A 151 -18.27 -26.33 -15.23
C VAL A 151 -19.71 -26.81 -15.24
N LYS A 152 -20.03 -27.67 -16.21
CA LYS A 152 -21.19 -28.55 -16.10
C LYS A 152 -20.97 -29.26 -14.77
N LEU A 153 -21.68 -28.85 -13.72
CA LEU A 153 -21.90 -29.70 -12.56
C LEU A 153 -22.45 -30.98 -13.17
N ALA A 154 -21.62 -32.02 -13.26
CA ALA A 154 -22.06 -33.33 -13.66
C ALA A 154 -23.24 -33.62 -12.76
N GLN A 155 -24.42 -33.73 -13.39
CA GLN A 155 -25.65 -34.05 -12.70
C GLN A 155 -25.34 -35.19 -11.75
N SER A 156 -25.54 -34.91 -10.46
CA SER A 156 -25.36 -35.82 -9.34
C SER A 156 -25.26 -37.28 -9.79
N ASN A 157 -24.05 -37.86 -9.74
CA ASN A 157 -23.98 -39.30 -9.52
C ASN A 157 -24.75 -39.51 -8.22
N LYS A 158 -25.98 -40.03 -8.35
CA LYS A 158 -26.81 -40.41 -7.22
C LYS A 158 -25.93 -41.26 -6.34
N TRP A 159 -25.50 -40.73 -5.21
CA TRP A 159 -24.89 -41.54 -4.16
C TRP A 159 -25.98 -42.52 -3.73
N SER A 160 -25.96 -43.72 -4.30
CA SER A 160 -26.79 -44.83 -3.84
C SER A 160 -26.11 -45.37 -2.59
N VAL A 161 -26.82 -45.31 -1.46
CA VAL A 161 -26.37 -45.95 -0.22
C VAL A 161 -26.08 -47.43 -0.54
N PRO A 162 -24.87 -47.95 -0.25
CA PRO A 162 -24.58 -49.36 -0.46
C PRO A 162 -25.57 -50.21 0.34
N THR A 163 -26.28 -51.10 -0.33
CA THR A 163 -27.26 -52.04 0.27
C THR A 163 -26.64 -53.01 1.29
N THR A 164 -25.31 -52.98 1.44
CA THR A 164 -24.56 -53.78 2.42
C THR A 164 -24.60 -53.23 3.84
N ILE A 165 -25.10 -52.01 4.06
CA ILE A 165 -25.28 -51.46 5.40
C ILE A 165 -26.66 -51.89 5.94
N ASN A 166 -26.71 -53.05 6.60
CA ASN A 166 -27.90 -53.49 7.33
C ASN A 166 -28.08 -52.65 8.62
N ARG A 167 -29.33 -52.48 9.08
CA ARG A 167 -29.67 -51.80 10.33
C ARG A 167 -28.91 -52.38 11.53
N ASP A 168 -28.70 -53.69 11.53
CA ASP A 168 -27.97 -54.39 12.60
C ASP A 168 -26.49 -53.96 12.66
N SER A 169 -25.88 -53.66 11.52
CA SER A 169 -24.50 -53.15 11.41
C SER A 169 -24.37 -51.73 11.98
N ILE A 170 -25.43 -50.93 11.88
CA ILE A 170 -25.49 -49.58 12.44
C ILE A 170 -25.70 -49.64 13.96
N GLU A 171 -26.53 -50.58 14.45
CA GLU A 171 -26.73 -50.77 15.88
C GLU A 171 -25.49 -51.34 16.58
N SER A 172 -24.78 -52.28 15.95
CA SER A 172 -23.53 -52.84 16.51
C SER A 172 -22.46 -51.76 16.65
N ALA A 173 -22.30 -50.88 15.66
CA ALA A 173 -21.41 -49.72 15.71
C ALA A 173 -21.82 -48.70 16.80
N ARG A 174 -23.13 -48.51 17.02
CA ARG A 174 -23.66 -47.67 18.11
C ARG A 174 -23.39 -48.27 19.49
N ARG A 175 -23.47 -49.60 19.64
CA ARG A 175 -23.15 -50.28 20.91
C ARG A 175 -21.66 -50.15 21.24
N THR A 176 -20.77 -50.39 20.28
CA THR A 176 -19.31 -50.22 20.47
C THR A 176 -18.94 -48.79 20.82
N THR A 177 -19.51 -47.80 20.14
CA THR A 177 -19.24 -46.39 20.49
C THR A 177 -19.79 -45.99 21.86
N LYS A 178 -20.88 -46.60 22.33
CA LYS A 178 -21.43 -46.33 23.67
C LYS A 178 -20.59 -46.98 24.78
N GLU A 179 -20.07 -48.19 24.57
CA GLU A 179 -19.14 -48.87 25.49
C GLU A 179 -17.79 -48.15 25.60
N VAL A 180 -17.21 -47.70 24.48
CA VAL A 180 -15.99 -46.89 24.50
C VAL A 180 -16.22 -45.60 25.27
N LYS A 181 -17.39 -44.96 25.11
CA LYS A 181 -17.72 -43.72 25.82
C LYS A 181 -17.96 -43.91 27.32
N SER A 182 -18.35 -45.11 27.79
CA SER A 182 -18.42 -45.41 29.24
C SER A 182 -17.05 -45.70 29.85
N LEU A 183 -16.13 -46.30 29.09
CA LEU A 183 -14.75 -46.54 29.55
C LEU A 183 -13.98 -45.22 29.74
N PHE A 184 -14.24 -44.22 28.90
CA PHE A 184 -13.63 -42.89 29.02
C PHE A 184 -14.24 -42.00 30.12
N LYS A 185 -15.28 -42.44 30.85
CA LYS A 185 -15.91 -41.65 31.93
C LYS A 185 -15.31 -41.88 33.34
N PHE A 186 -14.34 -42.77 33.50
CA PHE A 186 -13.68 -43.07 34.79
C PHE A 186 -12.25 -42.52 34.93
N SER A 187 -11.91 -41.45 34.20
CA SER A 187 -10.62 -40.75 34.39
C SER A 187 -10.84 -39.24 34.53
N VAL A 188 -11.37 -38.82 35.68
CA VAL A 188 -11.17 -37.50 36.30
C VAL A 188 -11.10 -37.70 37.81
#